data_AF-A0A2D7HJI8-F1
#
_entry.id   AF-A0A2D7HJI8-F1
#
_cell.length_a   1.000
_cell.length_b   1.000
_cell.length_c   1.000
_cell.angle_alpha   90.00
_cell.angle_beta   90.00
_cell.angle_gamma   90.00
#
_symmetry.space_group_name_H-M   'P 1'
#
loop_
_entity.id
_entity.type
_entity.pdbx_description
1 polymer ?
#
loop_
_entity_poly.entity_id
_entity_poly.type
_entity_poly.pdbx_seq_one_letter_code
_entity_poly.pdbx_strand_id
1 'polypeptide(L)'
;SYQASQWNYHWRSSYGSDRYSPLTDKLGTEPLKIESVTLGPDGRSVKLNIRQMIPVDQAHITIRLKAANGTAFTEELYWTINHIPTQ
;
A
#
# COMPACT_ATOMS: atom_id res chain seq x y z
N SER A 1 11.95 -7.16 -0.77
CA SER A 1 11.53 -5.81 -1.17
C SER A 1 10.08 -5.60 -0.79
N TYR A 2 9.72 -4.33 -0.63
CA TYR A 2 8.37 -3.86 -0.36
C TYR A 2 8.07 -2.76 -1.37
N GLN A 3 6.93 -2.83 -2.04
CA GLN A 3 6.48 -1.82 -2.99
C GLN A 3 5.02 -1.54 -2.71
N ALA A 4 4.67 -0.26 -2.54
CA ALA A 4 3.31 0.11 -2.20
C ALA A 4 2.80 1.24 -3.11
N SER A 5 1.51 1.19 -3.40
CA SER A 5 0.79 2.19 -4.21
C SER A 5 -0.63 2.40 -3.71
N GLN A 6 -1.25 3.49 -4.16
CA GLN A 6 -2.59 3.90 -3.76
C GLN A 6 -3.35 4.54 -4.93
N TRP A 7 -4.67 4.37 -4.94
CA TRP A 7 -5.58 4.92 -5.94
C TRP A 7 -7.02 5.04 -5.43
N ASN A 8 -7.80 5.85 -6.12
CA ASN A 8 -9.25 5.94 -5.97
C ASN A 8 -9.96 5.35 -7.19
N TYR A 9 -11.24 5.05 -7.00
CA TYR A 9 -12.16 4.65 -8.05
C TYR A 9 -13.15 5.77 -8.36
N HIS A 10 -13.83 5.67 -9.50
CA HIS A 10 -14.83 6.62 -9.93
C HIS A 10 -16.16 5.94 -10.19
N TRP A 11 -17.15 6.18 -9.32
CA TRP A 11 -18.51 5.67 -9.55
C TRP A 11 -19.19 6.45 -10.68
N ARG A 12 -19.20 5.91 -11.89
CA ARG A 12 -19.83 6.49 -13.08
C ARG A 12 -20.64 5.44 -13.83
N SER A 13 -21.65 5.85 -14.59
CA SER A 13 -22.48 4.90 -15.36
C SER A 13 -21.66 4.12 -16.42
N SER A 14 -20.59 4.72 -16.92
CA SER A 14 -19.63 4.12 -17.84
C SER A 14 -18.45 3.42 -17.15
N TYR A 15 -18.56 3.14 -15.85
CA TYR A 15 -17.42 2.71 -15.03
C TYR A 15 -16.79 1.41 -15.50
N GLY A 16 -15.48 1.46 -15.69
CA GLY A 16 -14.56 0.32 -15.65
C GLY A 16 -13.64 0.45 -14.44
N SER A 17 -12.97 -0.63 -14.01
CA SER A 17 -12.09 -0.69 -12.82
C SER A 17 -10.77 0.10 -12.96
N ASP A 18 -10.83 1.23 -13.64
CA ASP A 18 -9.74 2.19 -13.82
C ASP A 18 -9.32 2.76 -12.47
N ARG A 19 -8.03 3.02 -12.36
CA ARG A 19 -7.38 3.54 -11.16
C ARG A 19 -7.08 5.01 -11.37
N TYR A 20 -7.45 5.84 -10.39
CA TYR A 20 -7.23 7.27 -10.43
C TYR A 20 -6.29 7.73 -9.31
N SER A 21 -5.38 8.63 -9.63
CA SER A 21 -4.45 9.23 -8.68
C SER A 21 -5.24 10.03 -7.63
N PRO A 22 -5.08 9.75 -6.32
CA PRO A 22 -5.75 10.51 -5.27
C PRO A 22 -5.20 11.94 -5.12
N LEU A 23 -4.08 12.26 -5.78
CA LEU A 23 -3.46 13.59 -5.74
C LEU A 23 -3.89 14.47 -6.92
N THR A 24 -4.18 13.88 -8.08
CA THR A 24 -4.41 14.61 -9.33
C THR A 24 -5.75 14.33 -9.98
N ASP A 25 -6.48 13.30 -9.53
CA ASP A 25 -7.75 12.82 -10.09
C ASP A 25 -7.66 12.37 -11.57
N LYS A 26 -6.45 12.09 -12.05
CA LYS A 26 -6.17 11.57 -13.39
C LYS A 26 -5.95 10.06 -13.35
N LEU A 27 -6.11 9.40 -14.51
CA LEU A 27 -5.79 7.98 -14.66
C LEU A 27 -4.35 7.70 -14.19
N GLY A 28 -4.21 6.73 -13.30
CA GLY A 28 -2.94 6.32 -12.72
C GLY A 28 -3.05 5.95 -11.24
N THR A 29 -1.92 5.55 -10.67
CA THR A 29 -1.77 5.29 -9.23
C THR A 29 -0.66 6.17 -8.69
N GLU A 30 -0.68 6.42 -7.38
CA GLU A 30 0.41 7.12 -6.69
C GLU A 30 1.25 6.14 -5.86
N PRO A 31 2.58 6.31 -5.79
CA PRO A 31 3.41 5.51 -4.90
C PRO A 31 3.10 5.85 -3.43
N LEU A 32 3.00 4.82 -2.59
CA LEU A 32 2.91 4.97 -1.14
C LEU A 32 4.31 4.79 -0.54
N LYS A 33 4.94 5.91 -0.14
CA LYS A 33 6.35 5.91 0.25
C LYS A 33 6.57 5.24 1.61
N ILE A 34 7.33 4.15 1.60
CA ILE A 34 7.81 3.47 2.81
C ILE A 34 9.14 4.11 3.21
N GLU A 35 9.16 4.84 4.33
CA GLU A 35 10.33 5.57 4.82
C GLU A 35 11.34 4.64 5.50
N SER A 36 10.86 3.64 6.23
CA SER A 36 11.73 2.65 6.86
C SER A 36 11.02 1.32 7.07
N VAL A 37 11.83 0.27 7.22
CA VAL A 37 11.39 -1.09 7.48
C VAL A 37 12.16 -1.60 8.69
N THR A 38 11.45 -2.15 9.67
CA THR A 38 12.05 -2.73 10.88
C THR A 38 11.54 -4.14 11.08
N LEU A 39 12.44 -5.11 11.18
CA LEU A 39 12.12 -6.48 11.56
C LEU A 39 11.88 -6.53 13.08
N GLY A 40 10.81 -7.21 13.50
CA GLY A 40 10.52 -7.43 14.90
C GLY A 40 11.58 -8.30 15.59
N PRO A 41 11.72 -8.21 16.92
CA PRO A 41 12.74 -8.96 17.66
C PRO A 41 12.65 -10.48 17.50
N ASP A 42 11.45 -10.99 17.23
CA ASP A 42 11.17 -12.42 17.03
C ASP A 42 11.42 -12.90 15.59
N GLY A 43 11.74 -12.00 14.67
CA GLY A 43 11.92 -12.29 13.25
C GLY A 43 10.65 -12.69 12.50
N ARG A 44 9.46 -12.51 13.10
CA ARG A 44 8.17 -12.95 12.52
C ARG A 44 7.25 -11.80 12.12
N SER A 45 7.58 -10.58 12.53
CA SER A 45 6.83 -9.37 12.20
C SER A 45 7.71 -8.33 11.51
N VAL A 46 7.10 -7.50 10.67
CA VAL A 46 7.76 -6.37 10.03
C VAL A 46 6.92 -5.12 10.23
N LYS A 47 7.55 -4.05 10.70
CA LYS A 47 6.95 -2.73 10.79
C LYS A 47 7.41 -1.88 9.61
N LEU A 48 6.44 -1.37 8.84
CA LEU A 48 6.66 -0.40 7.78
C LEU A 48 6.31 0.99 8.29
N ASN A 49 7.23 1.94 8.17
CA ASN A 49 6.97 3.33 8.53
C ASN A 49 6.54 4.11 7.28
N ILE A 50 5.30 4.62 7.29
CA ILE A 50 4.74 5.47 6.24
C ILE A 50 4.25 6.73 6.94
N ARG A 51 4.89 7.86 6.68
CA ARG A 51 4.62 9.12 7.42
C ARG A 51 3.36 9.83 6.95
N GLN A 52 3.14 9.86 5.63
CA GLN A 52 2.07 10.62 5.02
C GLN A 52 1.12 9.66 4.34
N MET A 53 0.05 9.30 5.06
CA MET A 53 -1.08 8.58 4.50
C MET A 53 -2.23 9.56 4.31
N ILE A 54 -3.02 9.34 3.28
CA ILE A 54 -4.24 10.09 2.99
C ILE A 54 -5.39 9.09 2.82
N PRO A 55 -6.66 9.52 3.04
CA PRO A 55 -7.79 8.67 2.69
C PRO A 55 -7.78 8.28 1.21
N VAL A 56 -7.95 6.99 0.94
CA VAL A 56 -8.02 6.41 -0.41
C VAL A 56 -8.94 5.21 -0.42
N ASP A 57 -9.59 4.96 -1.56
CA ASP A 57 -10.40 3.75 -1.75
C ASP A 57 -9.53 2.50 -1.66
N GLN A 58 -8.33 2.56 -2.25
CA GLN A 58 -7.43 1.42 -2.29
C GLN A 58 -5.97 1.82 -2.07
N ALA A 59 -5.34 1.19 -1.10
CA ALA A 59 -3.91 1.04 -0.96
C ALA A 59 -3.54 -0.44 -1.20
N HIS A 60 -2.34 -0.66 -1.71
CA HIS A 60 -1.82 -1.97 -2.05
C HIS A 60 -0.33 -2.04 -1.73
N ILE A 61 0.12 -3.17 -1.20
CA ILE A 61 1.53 -3.49 -1.02
C ILE A 61 1.85 -4.87 -1.56
N THR A 62 2.91 -4.96 -2.35
CA THR A 62 3.55 -6.21 -2.75
C THR A 62 4.78 -6.45 -1.88
N ILE A 63 4.83 -7.64 -1.27
CA ILE A 63 5.90 -8.08 -0.37
C ILE A 63 6.64 -9.21 -1.05
N ARG A 64 7.98 -9.13 -1.12
CA ARG A 64 8.84 -10.19 -1.67
C ARG A 64 10.05 -10.37 -0.76
N LEU A 65 10.06 -11.40 0.07
CA LEU A 65 11.09 -11.66 1.07
C LEU A 65 11.70 -13.04 0.91
N LYS A 66 12.83 -13.24 1.58
CA LYS A 66 13.44 -14.55 1.77
C LYS A 66 13.48 -14.80 3.27
N ALA A 67 12.86 -15.88 3.70
CA ALA A 67 12.87 -16.30 5.10
C ALA A 67 14.28 -16.75 5.52
N ALA A 68 14.50 -16.89 6.83
CA ALA A 68 15.80 -17.29 7.39
C ALA A 68 16.30 -18.65 6.85
N ASN A 69 15.39 -19.59 6.60
CA ASN A 69 15.69 -20.89 5.99
C ASN A 69 15.89 -20.84 4.46
N GLY A 70 15.80 -19.65 3.87
CA GLY A 70 15.95 -19.42 2.44
C GLY A 70 14.68 -19.57 1.61
N THR A 71 13.54 -19.96 2.20
CA THR A 71 12.25 -20.04 1.50
C THR A 71 11.80 -18.67 1.03
N ALA A 72 11.31 -18.57 -0.22
CA ALA A 72 10.72 -17.33 -0.73
C ALA A 72 9.35 -17.09 -0.09
N PHE A 73 9.08 -15.84 0.29
CA PHE A 73 7.79 -15.39 0.81
C PHE A 73 7.30 -14.24 -0.06
N THR A 74 6.18 -14.43 -0.75
CA THR A 74 5.57 -13.40 -1.60
C THR A 74 4.12 -13.24 -1.23
N GLU A 75 3.70 -12.01 -0.97
CA GLU A 75 2.33 -11.69 -0.60
C GLU A 75 1.89 -10.37 -1.20
N GLU A 76 0.59 -10.21 -1.37
CA GLU A 76 -0.05 -8.95 -1.72
C GLU A 76 -1.13 -8.62 -0.69
N LEU A 77 -1.15 -7.37 -0.23
CA LEU A 77 -2.17 -6.88 0.70
C LEU A 77 -2.84 -5.66 0.09
N TYR A 78 -4.17 -5.70 0.04
CA TYR A 78 -5.03 -4.61 -0.41
C TYR A 78 -5.91 -4.16 0.76
N TRP A 79 -6.01 -2.85 1.00
CA TRP A 79 -6.88 -2.28 2.02
C TRP A 79 -7.36 -0.87 1.66
N THR A 80 -8.43 -0.41 2.31
CA THR A 80 -8.95 0.95 2.20
C THR A 80 -8.42 1.80 3.35
N ILE A 81 -8.13 3.08 3.09
CA ILE A 81 -7.82 4.05 4.13
C ILE A 81 -9.01 4.99 4.25
N ASN A 82 -9.91 4.71 5.18
CA ASN A 82 -11.14 5.51 5.35
C ASN A 82 -10.86 6.85 6.05
N HIS A 83 -9.99 6.86 7.06
CA HIS A 83 -9.72 8.03 7.88
C HIS A 83 -8.33 7.98 8.51
N ILE A 84 -7.64 9.12 8.57
CA ILE A 84 -6.38 9.29 9.29
C ILE A 84 -6.69 10.03 10.61
N PRO A 85 -6.49 9.41 11.78
CA PRO A 85 -6.71 10.08 13.05
C PRO A 85 -5.86 11.35 13.18
N THR A 86 -6.42 12.41 13.75
CA THR A 86 -5.62 13.56 14.20
C THR A 86 -4.72 13.13 15.36
N GLN A 87 -3.46 13.55 15.32
CA GLN A 87 -2.50 13.34 16.40
C GLN A 87 -2.73 14.31 17.55
#